data_AF-A0AAW5FB13-F1
#
_entry.id   AF-A0AAW5FB13-F1
#
_cell.length_a   1.000
_cell.length_b   1.000
_cell.length_c   1.000
_cell.angle_alpha   90.00
_cell.angle_beta   90.00
_cell.angle_gamma   90.00
#
_symmetry.space_group_name_H-M   'P 1'
#
loop_
_entity.id
_entity.type
_entity.pdbx_description
1 polymer ?
#
loop_
_entity_poly.entity_id
_entity_poly.type
_entity_poly.pdbx_seq_one_letter_code
_entity_poly.pdbx_strand_id
1 'polypeptide(L)'
;MAVKLYDYQIAAVEKMRNGCILCGGVGSGKSRTALAYYYLQNGGNPDCLMGLEDYVAMDDPPKDLYIITTARKRDTMEWEGDLSPFLLSVHEDVNLYSNQVIVDSWNNIKKYADVKDAFFIFDEQRVIGSGAWVKAFLKITKSNQWILLSATPGDTWQDYIPVFIANGFYKNRTEFIQEHVVYSRFSKYPKIDRYLNTGRLIRLRNRILVNMDFKRQTVSHHEDVFVKYDVKNTETLDEPDGTHLKTSRLQMLLVFAIYGEKL
;
A
#
# COMPACT_ATOMS: atom_id res chain seq x y z
N MET A 1 -9.93 2.91 -24.96
CA MET A 1 -9.41 4.19 -24.43
C MET A 1 -7.97 3.93 -24.03
N ALA A 2 -6.99 4.64 -24.59
CA ALA A 2 -5.57 4.33 -24.41
C ALA A 2 -5.11 4.49 -22.94
N VAL A 3 -4.30 3.55 -22.44
CA VAL A 3 -3.77 3.58 -21.06
C VAL A 3 -2.56 4.49 -20.97
N LYS A 4 -2.75 5.81 -21.11
CA LYS A 4 -1.62 6.74 -21.06
C LYS A 4 -1.14 7.01 -19.62
N LEU A 5 0.10 6.65 -19.32
CA LEU A 5 0.80 6.99 -18.08
C LEU A 5 1.53 8.32 -18.18
N TYR A 6 1.85 8.92 -17.02
CA TYR A 6 2.76 10.06 -16.94
C TYR A 6 4.23 9.62 -17.06
N ASP A 7 5.10 10.51 -17.52
CA ASP A 7 6.54 10.24 -17.73
C ASP A 7 7.22 9.68 -16.46
N TYR A 8 6.88 10.22 -15.29
CA TYR A 8 7.45 9.75 -14.02
C TYR A 8 6.98 8.34 -13.63
N GLN A 9 5.80 7.91 -14.11
CA GLN A 9 5.31 6.54 -13.92
C GLN A 9 6.02 5.60 -14.88
N ILE A 10 6.19 5.98 -16.15
CA ILE A 10 6.98 5.21 -17.13
C ILE A 10 8.39 4.97 -16.63
N ALA A 11 9.09 6.02 -16.20
CA ALA A 11 10.44 5.92 -15.64
C ALA A 11 10.52 5.08 -14.36
N ALA A 12 9.41 4.97 -13.61
CA ALA A 12 9.33 4.06 -12.48
C ALA A 12 9.16 2.61 -12.94
N VAL A 13 8.24 2.34 -13.88
CA VAL A 13 8.00 1.00 -14.45
C VAL A 13 9.28 0.41 -15.04
N GLU A 14 10.07 1.19 -15.78
CA GLU A 14 11.35 0.75 -16.35
C GLU A 14 12.37 0.27 -15.29
N LYS A 15 12.26 0.80 -14.06
CA LYS A 15 13.13 0.45 -12.93
C LYS A 15 12.55 -0.64 -12.04
N MET A 16 11.25 -0.94 -12.20
CA MET A 16 10.57 -1.96 -11.42
C MET A 16 11.11 -3.34 -11.77
N ARG A 17 11.07 -4.22 -10.77
CA ARG A 17 11.46 -5.62 -10.88
C ARG A 17 10.69 -6.45 -9.87
N ASN A 18 10.64 -7.74 -10.06
CA ASN A 18 10.09 -8.65 -9.07
C ASN A 18 10.74 -8.42 -7.69
N GLY A 19 9.91 -8.35 -6.65
CA GLY A 19 10.33 -8.11 -5.28
C GLY A 19 10.65 -6.65 -4.91
N CYS A 20 10.37 -5.69 -5.79
CA CYS A 20 10.57 -4.27 -5.51
C CYS A 20 9.46 -3.65 -4.64
N ILE A 21 9.80 -2.55 -3.98
CA ILE A 21 8.84 -1.63 -3.36
C ILE A 21 8.71 -0.40 -4.27
N LEU A 22 7.52 -0.19 -4.84
CA LEU A 22 7.18 1.06 -5.52
C LEU A 22 6.80 2.11 -4.47
N CYS A 23 7.67 3.10 -4.30
CA CYS A 23 7.53 4.16 -3.32
C CYS A 23 6.97 5.42 -3.97
N GLY A 24 5.74 5.79 -3.62
CA GLY A 24 5.07 6.98 -4.15
C GLY A 24 4.05 7.55 -3.17
N GLY A 25 3.94 8.88 -3.13
CA GLY A 25 3.00 9.58 -2.25
C GLY A 25 1.53 9.23 -2.50
N VAL A 26 0.63 9.68 -1.62
CA VAL A 26 -0.82 9.56 -1.86
C VAL A 26 -1.19 10.36 -3.12
N GLY A 27 -1.99 9.76 -4.01
CA GLY A 27 -2.41 10.38 -5.28
C GLY A 27 -1.36 10.32 -6.41
N SER A 28 -0.20 9.69 -6.20
CA SER A 28 0.85 9.61 -7.23
C SER A 28 0.57 8.60 -8.34
N GLY A 29 -0.53 7.85 -8.29
CA GLY A 29 -0.89 6.83 -9.29
C GLY A 29 -0.20 5.47 -9.11
N LYS A 30 0.15 5.07 -7.88
CA LYS A 30 0.85 3.80 -7.60
C LYS A 30 0.14 2.56 -8.17
N SER A 31 -1.18 2.47 -7.99
CA SER A 31 -1.98 1.33 -8.47
C SER A 31 -1.85 1.17 -9.97
N ARG A 32 -2.05 2.26 -10.72
CA ARG A 32 -1.94 2.28 -12.18
C ARG A 32 -0.53 1.96 -12.67
N THR A 33 0.51 2.48 -12.00
CA THR A 33 1.91 2.13 -12.29
C THR A 33 2.19 0.65 -12.04
N ALA A 34 1.64 0.08 -10.97
CA ALA A 34 1.77 -1.33 -10.63
C ALA A 34 1.09 -2.25 -11.65
N LEU A 35 -0.11 -1.89 -12.10
CA LEU A 35 -0.84 -2.59 -13.16
C LEU A 35 -0.13 -2.49 -14.50
N ALA A 36 0.47 -1.34 -14.82
CA ALA A 36 1.30 -1.20 -16.02
C ALA A 36 2.52 -2.12 -15.99
N TYR A 37 3.19 -2.24 -14.83
CA TYR A 37 4.27 -3.22 -14.68
C TYR A 37 3.76 -4.65 -14.89
N TYR A 38 2.64 -5.03 -14.27
CA TYR A 38 2.00 -6.34 -14.50
C TYR A 38 1.68 -6.57 -15.98
N TYR A 39 1.13 -5.56 -16.66
CA TYR A 39 0.79 -5.61 -18.08
C TYR A 39 2.01 -5.92 -18.96
N LEU A 40 3.13 -5.21 -18.73
CA LEU A 40 4.37 -5.46 -19.47
C LEU A 40 4.99 -6.83 -19.13
N GLN A 41 4.82 -7.33 -17.90
CA GLN A 41 5.33 -8.66 -17.52
C GLN A 41 4.56 -9.80 -18.20
N ASN A 42 3.36 -9.56 -18.72
CA ASN A 42 2.52 -10.55 -19.39
C ASN A 42 2.37 -10.25 -20.89
N GLY A 43 3.39 -9.68 -21.55
CA GLY A 43 3.40 -9.52 -23.01
C GLY A 43 2.74 -8.24 -23.54
N GLY A 44 2.28 -7.35 -22.66
CA GLY A 44 1.73 -6.05 -23.07
C GLY A 44 2.74 -5.15 -23.81
N ASN A 45 2.26 -4.37 -24.76
CA ASN A 45 3.08 -3.42 -25.55
C ASN A 45 3.31 -2.09 -24.79
N PRO A 46 4.57 -1.66 -24.56
CA PRO A 46 4.89 -0.39 -23.89
C PRO A 46 4.38 0.86 -24.62
N ASP A 47 4.22 0.84 -25.95
CA ASP A 47 3.76 1.99 -26.72
C ASP A 47 2.32 2.39 -26.37
N CYS A 48 1.49 1.42 -25.95
CA CYS A 48 0.15 1.65 -25.41
C CYS A 48 0.18 2.49 -24.13
N LEU A 49 1.22 2.31 -23.30
CA LEU A 49 1.38 3.03 -22.03
C LEU A 49 1.80 4.48 -22.23
N MET A 50 2.45 4.77 -23.36
CA MET A 50 2.84 6.13 -23.76
C MET A 50 1.73 6.86 -24.54
N GLY A 51 0.67 6.14 -24.92
CA GLY A 51 -0.42 6.67 -25.74
C GLY A 51 -0.01 6.89 -27.20
N LEU A 52 0.98 6.15 -27.69
CA LEU A 52 1.43 6.15 -29.09
C LEU A 52 0.54 5.25 -29.96
N GLU A 53 0.00 4.19 -29.36
CA GLU A 53 -0.88 3.23 -30.01
C GLU A 53 -2.15 2.98 -29.18
N ASP A 54 -3.15 2.38 -29.82
CA ASP A 54 -4.32 1.83 -29.14
C ASP A 54 -3.93 0.68 -28.20
N TYR A 55 -4.84 0.31 -27.29
CA TYR A 55 -4.58 -0.76 -26.34
C TYR A 55 -4.37 -2.11 -27.05
N VAL A 56 -3.22 -2.73 -26.82
CA VAL A 56 -2.88 -4.09 -27.27
C VAL A 56 -3.07 -5.04 -26.09
N ALA A 57 -3.73 -6.18 -26.32
CA ALA A 57 -3.95 -7.15 -25.26
C ALA A 57 -2.64 -7.85 -24.83
N MET A 58 -2.58 -8.28 -23.58
CA MET A 58 -1.55 -9.18 -23.04
C MET A 58 -1.63 -10.58 -23.69
N ASP A 59 -0.61 -11.39 -23.44
CA ASP A 59 -0.66 -12.83 -23.69
C ASP A 59 -1.75 -13.47 -22.80
N ASP A 60 -2.46 -14.47 -23.34
CA ASP A 60 -3.56 -15.16 -22.65
C ASP A 60 -3.25 -16.66 -22.43
N PRO A 61 -3.37 -17.19 -21.19
CA PRO A 61 -3.68 -16.46 -19.96
C PRO A 61 -2.45 -15.69 -19.41
N PRO A 62 -2.62 -14.44 -18.98
CA PRO A 62 -1.62 -13.82 -18.12
C PRO A 62 -1.65 -14.50 -16.74
N LYS A 63 -0.66 -14.25 -15.88
CA LYS A 63 -0.64 -14.81 -14.51
C LYS A 63 -1.87 -14.38 -13.73
N ASP A 64 -2.38 -15.24 -12.86
CA ASP A 64 -3.44 -14.83 -11.93
C ASP A 64 -2.99 -13.65 -11.07
N LEU A 65 -3.84 -12.63 -10.96
CA LEU A 65 -3.53 -11.37 -10.31
C LEU A 65 -4.21 -11.28 -8.95
N TYR A 66 -3.42 -11.17 -7.90
CA TYR A 66 -3.88 -11.02 -6.52
C TYR A 66 -3.46 -9.65 -5.98
N ILE A 67 -4.44 -8.80 -5.69
CA ILE A 67 -4.24 -7.49 -5.10
C ILE A 67 -4.66 -7.57 -3.62
N ILE A 68 -3.70 -7.41 -2.72
CA ILE A 68 -3.92 -7.39 -1.28
C ILE A 68 -3.80 -5.94 -0.80
N THR A 69 -4.91 -5.33 -0.41
CA THR A 69 -5.02 -3.91 -0.03
C THR A 69 -5.65 -3.72 1.35
N THR A 70 -5.98 -2.49 1.75
CA THR A 70 -6.78 -2.23 2.95
C THR A 70 -8.25 -2.63 2.75
N ALA A 71 -8.91 -3.05 3.84
CA ALA A 71 -10.32 -3.43 3.78
C ALA A 71 -11.20 -2.30 3.21
N ARG A 72 -10.94 -1.06 3.60
CA ARG A 72 -11.66 0.11 3.08
C ARG A 72 -11.56 0.20 1.55
N LYS A 73 -10.36 0.13 0.97
CA LYS A 73 -10.14 0.21 -0.48
C LYS A 73 -10.81 -0.93 -1.26
N ARG A 74 -10.78 -2.14 -0.69
CA ARG A 74 -11.51 -3.28 -1.24
C ARG A 74 -13.01 -3.00 -1.24
N ASP A 75 -13.55 -2.55 -0.12
CA ASP A 75 -14.99 -2.35 0.06
C ASP A 75 -15.52 -1.15 -0.74
N THR A 76 -14.66 -0.16 -1.02
CA THR A 76 -14.96 0.97 -1.92
C THR A 76 -14.71 0.67 -3.40
N MET A 77 -14.28 -0.56 -3.74
CA MET A 77 -14.03 -1.01 -5.11
C MET A 77 -13.02 -0.12 -5.87
N GLU A 78 -12.11 0.56 -5.15
CA GLU A 78 -11.16 1.51 -5.76
C GLU A 78 -10.30 0.85 -6.85
N TRP A 79 -9.92 -0.41 -6.64
CA TRP A 79 -9.10 -1.16 -7.59
C TRP A 79 -9.83 -1.54 -8.88
N GLU A 80 -11.16 -1.68 -8.89
CA GLU A 80 -11.91 -2.00 -10.11
C GLU A 80 -11.81 -0.87 -11.14
N GLY A 81 -11.86 0.38 -10.67
CA GLY A 81 -11.62 1.55 -11.52
C GLY A 81 -10.19 1.60 -12.06
N ASP A 82 -9.19 1.18 -11.27
CA ASP A 82 -7.79 1.13 -11.70
C ASP A 82 -7.51 -0.02 -12.69
N LEU A 83 -8.26 -1.12 -12.60
CA LEU A 83 -8.16 -2.30 -13.49
C LEU A 83 -8.77 -2.05 -14.86
N SER A 84 -9.89 -1.32 -14.92
CA SER A 84 -10.68 -1.11 -16.14
C SER A 84 -9.87 -0.61 -17.35
N PRO A 85 -8.93 0.35 -17.23
CA PRO A 85 -8.11 0.77 -18.36
C PRO A 85 -7.30 -0.37 -18.99
N PHE A 86 -6.93 -1.39 -18.21
CA PHE A 86 -6.18 -2.56 -18.66
C PHE A 86 -7.10 -3.71 -19.08
N LEU A 87 -8.41 -3.47 -19.22
CA LEU A 87 -9.41 -4.48 -19.58
C LEU A 87 -9.40 -5.71 -18.64
N LEU A 88 -8.98 -5.48 -17.39
CA LEU A 88 -9.01 -6.46 -16.32
C LEU A 88 -10.26 -6.25 -15.47
N SER A 89 -10.82 -7.33 -14.95
CA SER A 89 -11.96 -7.29 -14.02
C SER A 89 -11.88 -8.40 -12.98
N VAL A 90 -12.39 -8.13 -11.78
CA VAL A 90 -12.62 -9.14 -10.74
C VAL A 90 -13.79 -10.08 -11.08
N HIS A 91 -14.61 -9.68 -12.05
CA HIS A 91 -15.76 -10.41 -12.55
C HIS A 91 -15.40 -11.11 -13.86
N GLU A 92 -15.39 -12.45 -13.83
CA GLU A 92 -14.94 -13.30 -14.94
C GLU A 92 -15.75 -13.09 -16.23
N ASP A 93 -17.03 -12.77 -16.13
CA ASP A 93 -17.94 -12.54 -17.25
C ASP A 93 -17.63 -11.28 -18.06
N VAL A 94 -16.87 -10.33 -17.49
CA VAL A 94 -16.46 -9.09 -18.13
C VAL A 94 -14.94 -8.90 -18.16
N ASN A 95 -14.17 -9.88 -17.66
CA ASN A 95 -12.72 -9.88 -17.77
C ASN A 95 -12.33 -10.23 -19.22
N LEU A 96 -11.45 -9.45 -19.84
CA LEU A 96 -11.00 -9.76 -21.22
C LEU A 96 -10.17 -11.05 -21.27
N TYR A 97 -9.44 -11.31 -20.20
CA TYR A 97 -8.45 -12.37 -20.11
C TYR A 97 -8.99 -13.60 -19.37
N SER A 98 -8.42 -14.76 -19.65
CA SER A 98 -8.80 -16.03 -19.04
C SER A 98 -8.24 -16.22 -17.61
N ASN A 99 -7.53 -15.22 -17.07
CA ASN A 99 -6.90 -15.27 -15.75
C ASN A 99 -7.87 -14.91 -14.61
N GLN A 100 -7.50 -15.32 -13.40
CA GLN A 100 -8.22 -14.92 -12.20
C GLN A 100 -7.69 -13.59 -11.65
N VAL A 101 -8.57 -12.61 -11.43
CA VAL A 101 -8.25 -11.35 -10.76
C VAL A 101 -8.98 -11.27 -9.42
N ILE A 102 -8.22 -11.15 -8.33
CA ILE A 102 -8.76 -11.08 -6.96
C ILE A 102 -8.27 -9.81 -6.28
N VAL A 103 -9.21 -9.06 -5.70
CA VAL A 103 -8.92 -7.95 -4.77
C VAL A 103 -9.42 -8.35 -3.38
N ASP A 104 -8.52 -8.48 -2.40
CA ASP A 104 -8.89 -8.73 -1.00
C ASP A 104 -8.02 -7.93 -0.03
N SER A 105 -8.35 -8.02 1.25
CA SER A 105 -7.70 -7.30 2.32
C SER A 105 -6.55 -8.07 2.97
N TRP A 106 -5.61 -7.35 3.60
CA TRP A 106 -4.57 -7.95 4.45
C TRP A 106 -5.09 -8.92 5.51
N ASN A 107 -6.31 -8.73 6.01
CA ASN A 107 -6.93 -9.64 6.99
C ASN A 107 -7.10 -11.06 6.43
N ASN A 108 -7.29 -11.16 5.12
CA ASN A 108 -7.59 -12.40 4.42
C ASN A 108 -6.37 -13.02 3.72
N ILE A 109 -5.18 -12.42 3.81
CA ILE A 109 -3.96 -12.89 3.14
C ILE A 109 -3.65 -14.38 3.36
N LYS A 110 -4.05 -14.93 4.52
CA LYS A 110 -3.84 -16.34 4.87
C LYS A 110 -4.56 -17.31 3.92
N LYS A 111 -5.67 -16.90 3.30
CA LYS A 111 -6.41 -17.72 2.32
C LYS A 111 -5.55 -18.08 1.11
N TYR A 112 -4.62 -17.18 0.75
CA TYR A 112 -3.79 -17.28 -0.45
C TYR A 112 -2.42 -17.87 -0.18
N ALA A 113 -2.17 -18.40 1.02
CA ALA A 113 -0.86 -18.83 1.47
C ALA A 113 -0.27 -20.00 0.65
N ASP A 114 -1.12 -20.76 -0.05
CA ASP A 114 -0.77 -21.92 -0.87
C ASP A 114 -0.88 -21.67 -2.38
N VAL A 115 -1.23 -20.45 -2.80
CA VAL A 115 -1.23 -20.03 -4.21
C VAL A 115 0.19 -20.09 -4.77
N LYS A 116 0.33 -20.51 -6.03
CA LYS A 116 1.61 -20.62 -6.75
C LYS A 116 1.45 -20.12 -8.18
N ASP A 117 2.56 -19.68 -8.76
CA ASP A 117 2.67 -19.20 -10.15
C ASP A 117 1.79 -17.98 -10.50
N ALA A 118 1.36 -17.23 -9.48
CA ALA A 118 0.57 -16.02 -9.62
C ALA A 118 1.44 -14.75 -9.50
N PHE A 119 0.80 -13.60 -9.70
CA PHE A 119 1.36 -12.27 -9.49
C PHE A 119 0.64 -11.54 -8.36
N PHE A 120 1.38 -11.09 -7.35
CA PHE A 120 0.83 -10.38 -6.19
C PHE A 120 1.20 -8.89 -6.18
N ILE A 121 0.19 -8.05 -5.99
CA ILE A 121 0.37 -6.64 -5.66
C ILE A 121 -0.03 -6.45 -4.21
N PHE A 122 0.95 -6.13 -3.35
CA PHE A 122 0.72 -5.83 -1.95
C PHE A 122 0.62 -4.31 -1.77
N ASP A 123 -0.60 -3.78 -1.72
CA ASP A 123 -0.86 -2.37 -1.48
C ASP A 123 -0.81 -2.04 0.02
N GLU A 124 -0.42 -0.81 0.35
CA GLU A 124 -0.27 -0.29 1.70
C GLU A 124 0.52 -1.22 2.62
N GLN A 125 1.86 -1.06 2.64
CA GLN A 125 2.75 -1.87 3.46
C GLN A 125 2.24 -2.12 4.89
N ARG A 126 1.78 -3.35 5.13
CA ARG A 126 1.44 -3.86 6.47
C ARG A 126 2.43 -4.92 6.96
N VAL A 127 3.45 -5.22 6.17
CA VAL A 127 4.41 -6.30 6.44
C VAL A 127 5.56 -5.79 7.32
N ILE A 128 5.28 -5.59 8.60
CA ILE A 128 6.27 -5.15 9.59
C ILE A 128 6.32 -6.15 10.75
N GLY A 129 7.50 -6.35 11.32
CA GLY A 129 7.70 -7.23 12.48
C GLY A 129 7.75 -8.72 12.12
N SER A 130 7.00 -9.54 12.87
CA SER A 130 7.03 -11.01 12.75
C SER A 130 5.65 -11.68 12.89
N GLY A 131 4.58 -10.88 12.72
CA GLY A 131 3.20 -11.32 12.91
C GLY A 131 2.69 -12.28 11.83
N ALA A 132 1.42 -12.67 11.95
CA ALA A 132 0.80 -13.63 11.05
C ALA A 132 0.78 -13.17 9.58
N TRP A 133 0.62 -11.87 9.33
CA TRP A 133 0.69 -11.31 7.96
C TRP A 133 2.07 -11.49 7.34
N VAL A 134 3.14 -11.27 8.11
CA VAL A 134 4.53 -11.49 7.65
C VAL A 134 4.76 -12.94 7.27
N LYS A 135 4.26 -13.89 8.08
CA LYS A 135 4.39 -15.32 7.79
C LYS A 135 3.67 -15.73 6.51
N ALA A 136 2.45 -15.23 6.30
CA ALA A 136 1.68 -15.49 5.08
C ALA A 136 2.37 -14.88 3.85
N PHE A 137 2.76 -13.60 3.94
CA PHE A 137 3.53 -12.91 2.90
C PHE A 137 4.81 -13.67 2.51
N LEU A 138 5.62 -14.07 3.48
CA LEU A 138 6.85 -14.84 3.22
C LEU A 138 6.59 -16.23 2.63
N LYS A 139 5.41 -16.83 2.85
CA LYS A 139 5.05 -18.10 2.23
C LYS A 139 4.64 -17.89 0.76
N ILE A 140 3.81 -16.87 0.50
CA ILE A 140 3.33 -16.49 -0.83
C ILE A 140 4.51 -16.12 -1.74
N THR A 141 5.37 -15.22 -1.28
CA THR A 141 6.48 -14.65 -2.08
C THR A 141 7.54 -15.67 -2.54
N LYS A 142 7.56 -16.88 -1.96
CA LYS A 142 8.48 -17.96 -2.37
C LYS A 142 8.14 -18.59 -3.71
N SER A 143 6.86 -18.58 -4.09
CA SER A 143 6.36 -19.32 -5.27
C SER A 143 5.64 -18.43 -6.28
N ASN A 144 5.68 -17.11 -6.09
CA ASN A 144 4.91 -16.15 -6.85
C ASN A 144 5.75 -14.91 -7.16
N GLN A 145 5.42 -14.23 -8.25
CA GLN A 145 5.92 -12.89 -8.51
C GLN A 145 5.17 -11.89 -7.64
N TRP A 146 5.83 -10.83 -7.23
CA TRP A 146 5.22 -9.82 -6.38
C TRP A 146 5.91 -8.47 -6.44
N ILE A 147 5.12 -7.44 -6.14
CA ILE A 147 5.59 -6.08 -5.87
C ILE A 147 4.84 -5.54 -4.65
N LEU A 148 5.43 -4.54 -4.00
CA LEU A 148 4.84 -3.89 -2.83
C LEU A 148 4.67 -2.40 -3.09
N LEU A 149 3.51 -1.83 -2.73
CA LEU A 149 3.22 -0.41 -2.88
C LEU A 149 3.23 0.25 -1.51
N SER A 150 3.99 1.35 -1.38
CA SER A 150 4.02 2.10 -0.14
C SER A 150 4.26 3.59 -0.39
N ALA A 151 3.73 4.44 0.46
CA ALA A 151 4.17 5.84 0.52
C ALA A 151 5.40 6.00 1.45
N THR A 152 5.52 5.12 2.43
CA THR A 152 6.53 5.14 3.48
C THR A 152 7.09 3.72 3.63
N PRO A 153 8.12 3.35 2.85
CA PRO A 153 8.61 1.97 2.75
C PRO A 153 9.24 1.43 4.06
N GLY A 154 9.59 2.31 4.99
CA GLY A 154 10.08 1.96 6.31
C GLY A 154 10.88 3.08 6.95
N ASP A 155 10.60 3.35 8.23
CA ASP A 155 11.27 4.38 9.04
C ASP A 155 12.58 3.84 9.65
N THR A 156 12.62 2.53 9.91
CA THR A 156 13.77 1.84 10.50
C THR A 156 14.19 0.64 9.66
N TRP A 157 15.43 0.18 9.83
CA TRP A 157 15.90 -1.02 9.15
C TRP A 157 15.11 -2.29 9.52
N GLN A 158 14.44 -2.30 10.67
CA GLN A 158 13.59 -3.43 11.06
C GLN A 158 12.35 -3.59 10.17
N ASP A 159 11.88 -2.50 9.57
CA ASP A 159 10.69 -2.50 8.72
C ASP A 159 10.96 -3.18 7.37
N TYR A 160 12.21 -3.15 6.92
CA TYR A 160 12.66 -3.81 5.68
C TYR A 160 12.93 -5.30 5.85
N ILE A 161 13.03 -5.82 7.09
CA ILE A 161 13.42 -7.22 7.33
C ILE A 161 12.54 -8.21 6.53
N PRO A 162 11.19 -8.12 6.57
CA PRO A 162 10.36 -9.05 5.81
C PRO A 162 10.63 -9.02 4.31
N VAL A 163 10.82 -7.83 3.74
CA VAL A 163 11.07 -7.63 2.32
C VAL A 163 12.46 -8.14 1.93
N PHE A 164 13.47 -7.96 2.78
CA PHE A 164 14.81 -8.52 2.56
C PHE A 164 14.81 -10.04 2.62
N ILE A 165 14.05 -10.65 3.53
CA ILE A 165 13.90 -12.11 3.59
C ILE A 165 13.16 -12.63 2.35
N ALA A 166 12.09 -11.95 1.92
CA ALA A 166 11.35 -12.31 0.71
C ALA A 166 12.21 -12.25 -0.57
N ASN A 167 13.17 -11.32 -0.62
CA ASN A 167 14.15 -11.21 -1.70
C ASN A 167 15.37 -12.15 -1.52
N GLY A 168 15.41 -12.96 -0.46
CA GLY A 168 16.50 -13.91 -0.21
C GLY A 168 17.82 -13.29 0.25
N PHE A 169 17.83 -12.02 0.68
CA PHE A 169 19.05 -11.37 1.19
C PHE A 169 19.46 -11.87 2.58
N TYR A 170 18.49 -12.39 3.33
CA TYR A 170 18.67 -13.08 4.62
C TYR A 170 17.73 -14.28 4.67
N LYS A 171 18.19 -15.37 5.29
CA LYS A 171 17.45 -16.59 5.58
C LYS A 171 16.28 -16.34 6.53
N ASN A 172 16.50 -15.54 7.57
CA ASN A 172 15.50 -15.26 8.60
C ASN A 172 15.80 -13.98 9.39
N ARG A 173 14.87 -13.59 10.28
CA ARG A 173 15.01 -12.40 11.13
C ARG A 173 16.19 -12.49 12.10
N THR A 174 16.50 -13.70 12.60
CA THR A 174 17.59 -13.91 13.56
C THR A 174 18.94 -13.58 12.93
N GLU A 175 19.19 -14.03 11.70
CA GLU A 175 20.40 -13.72 10.95
C GLU A 175 20.57 -12.20 10.76
N PHE A 176 19.51 -11.50 10.33
CA PHE A 176 19.55 -10.05 10.21
C PHE A 176 19.91 -9.37 11.54
N ILE A 177 19.27 -9.77 12.64
CA ILE A 177 19.51 -9.20 13.97
C ILE A 177 20.96 -9.44 14.41
N GLN A 178 21.48 -10.66 14.22
CA GLN A 178 22.85 -11.03 14.58
C GLN A 178 23.89 -10.22 13.79
N GLU A 179 23.66 -9.98 12.50
CA GLU A 179 24.60 -9.26 11.64
C GLU A 179 24.55 -7.74 11.81
N HIS A 180 23.37 -7.19 12.15
CA HIS A 180 23.11 -5.76 11.99
C HIS A 180 22.61 -5.03 13.23
N VAL A 181 22.20 -5.69 14.31
CA VAL A 181 21.52 -5.01 15.42
C VAL A 181 22.31 -5.14 16.71
N VAL A 182 22.63 -3.99 17.32
CA VAL A 182 23.15 -3.93 18.69
C VAL A 182 22.04 -3.46 19.61
N TYR A 183 21.66 -4.28 20.59
CA TYR A 183 20.69 -3.91 21.62
C TYR A 183 21.38 -3.21 22.79
N SER A 184 20.67 -2.23 23.38
CA SER A 184 21.11 -1.55 24.59
C SER A 184 21.08 -2.51 25.79
N ARG A 185 22.19 -2.58 26.53
CA ARG A 185 22.32 -3.43 27.73
C ARG A 185 21.56 -2.92 28.95
N PHE A 186 21.24 -1.63 28.96
CA PHE A 186 20.68 -0.92 30.13
C PHE A 186 19.17 -0.66 30.01
N SER A 187 18.49 -1.28 29.03
CA SER A 187 17.05 -1.08 28.81
C SER A 187 16.24 -2.26 29.36
N LYS A 188 15.06 -1.95 29.95
CA LYS A 188 14.10 -2.96 30.43
C LYS A 188 13.40 -3.72 29.29
N TYR A 189 13.41 -3.16 28.08
CA TYR A 189 12.82 -3.74 26.88
C TYR A 189 13.83 -3.70 25.73
N PRO A 190 13.72 -4.58 24.71
CA PRO A 190 14.63 -4.62 23.58
C PRO A 190 14.67 -3.27 22.84
N LYS A 191 15.66 -2.45 23.16
CA LYS A 191 15.90 -1.15 22.54
C LYS A 191 17.14 -1.27 21.66
N ILE A 192 17.00 -0.93 20.39
CA ILE A 192 18.14 -0.86 19.49
C ILE A 192 18.99 0.34 19.87
N ASP A 193 20.27 0.08 20.12
CA ASP A 193 21.28 1.11 20.37
C ASP A 193 21.81 1.65 19.03
N ARG A 194 22.24 0.74 18.15
CA ARG A 194 22.72 1.10 16.80
C ARG A 194 22.61 -0.06 15.81
N TYR A 195 22.72 0.28 14.53
CA TYR A 195 22.84 -0.69 13.45
C TYR A 195 24.29 -0.80 12.96
N LEU A 196 24.73 -2.03 12.69
CA LEU A 196 26.03 -2.33 12.10
C LEU A 196 25.89 -2.51 10.58
N ASN A 197 27.01 -2.31 9.85
CA ASN A 197 27.08 -2.58 8.41
C ASN A 197 26.00 -1.85 7.59
N THR A 198 25.63 -0.62 7.97
CA THR A 198 24.56 0.15 7.33
C THR A 198 24.81 0.40 5.83
N GLY A 199 26.06 0.47 5.39
CA GLY A 199 26.40 0.55 3.96
C GLY A 199 25.93 -0.67 3.13
N ARG A 200 25.88 -1.87 3.71
CA ARG A 200 25.23 -3.04 3.06
C ARG A 200 23.72 -2.84 3.00
N LEU A 201 23.11 -2.41 4.10
CA LEU A 201 21.66 -2.18 4.19
C LEU A 201 21.16 -1.13 3.19
N ILE A 202 21.90 -0.03 3.03
CA ILE A 202 21.59 1.02 2.04
C ILE A 202 21.65 0.45 0.62
N ARG A 203 22.68 -0.34 0.28
CA ARG A 203 22.78 -0.97 -1.03
C ARG A 203 21.62 -1.94 -1.31
N LEU A 204 21.25 -2.76 -0.33
CA LEU A 204 20.11 -3.68 -0.46
C LEU A 204 18.79 -2.93 -0.60
N ARG A 205 18.55 -1.88 0.20
CA ARG A 205 17.37 -1.02 0.08
C ARG A 205 17.29 -0.36 -1.28
N ASN A 206 18.37 0.27 -1.75
CA ASN A 206 18.38 0.95 -3.05
C ASN A 206 18.20 -0.04 -4.21
N ARG A 207 18.48 -1.34 -4.00
CA ARG A 207 18.16 -2.39 -4.97
C ARG A 207 16.66 -2.64 -5.04
N ILE A 208 15.95 -2.70 -3.92
CA ILE A 208 14.52 -3.03 -3.94
C ILE A 208 13.61 -1.81 -4.06
N LEU A 209 14.09 -0.62 -3.72
CA LEU A 209 13.26 0.58 -3.65
C LEU A 209 13.25 1.32 -5.00
N VAL A 210 12.06 1.49 -5.56
CA VAL A 210 11.83 2.28 -6.78
C VAL A 210 11.02 3.50 -6.39
N ASN A 211 11.67 4.67 -6.39
CA ASN A 211 11.02 5.93 -6.07
C ASN A 211 10.26 6.48 -7.28
N MET A 212 9.04 6.92 -7.04
CA MET A 212 8.17 7.58 -8.00
C MET A 212 7.91 9.01 -7.54
N ASP A 213 8.76 9.93 -8.00
CA ASP A 213 8.78 11.33 -7.56
C ASP A 213 7.61 12.12 -8.15
N PHE A 214 6.50 12.13 -7.41
CA PHE A 214 5.32 12.92 -7.77
C PHE A 214 5.39 14.32 -7.16
N LYS A 215 5.58 15.34 -8.02
CA LYS A 215 5.50 16.74 -7.61
C LYS A 215 4.05 17.20 -7.65
N ARG A 216 3.45 17.43 -6.47
CA ARG A 216 2.14 18.08 -6.37
C ARG A 216 2.27 19.53 -6.83
N GLN A 217 1.49 19.92 -7.83
CA GLN A 217 1.35 21.33 -8.22
C GLN A 217 0.46 22.11 -7.23
N THR A 218 -0.42 21.41 -6.52
CA THR A 218 -1.33 21.98 -5.53
C THR A 218 -0.59 22.39 -4.26
N VAL A 219 -0.71 23.66 -3.89
CA VAL A 219 -0.22 24.20 -2.61
C VAL A 219 -1.34 24.04 -1.57
N SER A 220 -1.03 23.46 -0.42
CA SER A 220 -1.99 23.34 0.69
C SER A 220 -2.15 24.70 1.36
N HIS A 221 -3.38 25.17 1.50
CA HIS A 221 -3.72 26.36 2.28
C HIS A 221 -4.28 25.90 3.63
N HIS A 222 -3.60 26.27 4.71
CA HIS A 222 -4.06 26.02 6.07
C HIS A 222 -4.52 27.35 6.67
N GLU A 223 -5.76 27.38 7.16
CA GLU A 223 -6.31 28.52 7.90
C GLU A 223 -6.63 28.07 9.32
N ASP A 224 -5.95 28.66 10.30
CA ASP A 224 -6.24 28.42 11.71
C ASP A 224 -7.45 29.25 12.12
N VAL A 225 -8.57 28.58 12.42
CA VAL A 225 -9.79 29.22 12.93
C VAL A 225 -9.75 29.26 14.46
N PHE A 226 -9.41 30.42 15.02
CA PHE A 226 -9.42 30.64 16.46
C PHE A 226 -10.85 30.89 16.97
N VAL A 227 -11.42 29.92 17.67
CA VAL A 227 -12.71 30.05 18.36
C VAL A 227 -12.49 30.42 19.83
N LYS A 228 -13.22 31.43 20.31
CA LYS A 228 -13.24 31.80 21.72
C LYS A 228 -14.09 30.77 22.49
N TYR A 229 -13.50 30.16 23.52
CA TYR A 229 -14.21 29.31 24.47
C TYR A 229 -15.15 30.18 25.33
N ASP A 230 -16.46 30.11 25.08
CA ASP A 230 -17.48 30.89 25.81
C ASP A 230 -18.19 30.00 26.84
N VAL A 231 -17.89 30.23 28.12
CA VAL A 231 -18.36 29.41 29.26
C VAL A 231 -19.84 29.65 29.57
N LYS A 232 -20.47 30.69 29.02
CA LYS A 232 -21.81 31.13 29.42
C LYS A 232 -22.98 30.37 28.78
N ASN A 233 -22.74 29.47 27.83
CA ASN A 233 -23.79 28.71 27.11
C ASN A 233 -23.56 27.18 27.17
N THR A 234 -23.36 26.63 28.37
CA THR A 234 -23.48 25.18 28.60
C THR A 234 -24.86 24.89 29.19
N GLU A 235 -25.81 24.49 28.34
CA GLU A 235 -27.02 23.80 28.80
C GLU A 235 -26.64 22.33 29.05
N THR A 236 -26.87 21.85 30.28
CA THR A 236 -26.71 20.43 30.64
C THR A 236 -27.89 19.64 30.09
N LEU A 237 -27.61 18.63 29.28
CA LEU A 237 -28.57 17.60 28.91
C LEU A 237 -28.28 16.36 29.75
N ASP A 238 -29.31 15.87 30.44
CA ASP A 238 -29.25 14.64 31.21
C ASP A 238 -29.73 13.48 30.32
N GLU A 239 -28.86 12.49 30.08
CA GLU A 239 -29.29 11.23 29.45
C GLU A 239 -29.94 10.32 30.51
N PRO A 240 -30.93 9.49 30.13
CA PRO A 240 -31.72 8.67 31.06
C PRO A 240 -30.93 7.57 31.81
N ASP A 241 -29.65 7.41 31.51
CA ASP A 241 -28.73 6.51 32.22
C ASP A 241 -27.88 7.21 33.31
N GLY A 242 -28.10 8.53 33.52
CA GLY A 242 -27.44 9.30 34.58
C GLY A 242 -26.07 9.86 34.20
N THR A 243 -25.71 9.85 32.91
CA THR A 243 -24.45 10.41 32.42
C THR A 243 -24.60 11.90 32.10
N HIS A 244 -23.83 12.77 32.75
CA HIS A 244 -23.85 14.22 32.50
C HIS A 244 -22.78 14.62 31.46
N LEU A 245 -23.20 15.00 30.26
CA LEU A 245 -22.33 15.56 29.22
C LEU A 245 -22.45 17.09 29.16
N LYS A 246 -21.33 17.80 29.39
CA LYS A 246 -21.24 19.24 29.14
C LYS A 246 -20.76 19.46 27.71
N THR A 247 -21.65 19.91 26.84
CA THR A 247 -21.36 20.24 25.45
C THR A 247 -21.86 21.64 25.14
N SER A 248 -21.08 22.44 24.40
CA SER A 248 -21.53 23.78 23.98
C SER A 248 -22.51 23.68 22.82
N ARG A 249 -23.45 24.65 22.69
CA ARG A 249 -24.34 24.74 21.51
C ARG A 249 -23.59 24.74 20.17
N LEU A 250 -22.36 25.25 20.15
CA LEU A 250 -21.49 25.25 18.97
C LEU A 250 -20.97 23.85 18.61
N GLN A 251 -20.63 23.00 19.59
CA GLN A 251 -20.27 21.61 19.31
C GLN A 251 -21.46 20.82 18.76
N MET A 252 -22.67 21.11 19.25
CA MET A 252 -23.89 20.47 18.77
C MET A 252 -24.21 20.88 17.32
N LEU A 253 -24.08 22.17 16.99
CA LEU A 253 -24.20 22.69 15.61
C LEU A 253 -23.11 22.15 14.67
N LEU A 254 -21.88 21.97 15.16
CA LEU A 254 -20.80 21.39 14.36
C LEU A 254 -21.05 19.90 14.07
N VAL A 255 -21.56 19.15 15.05
CA VAL A 255 -21.98 17.75 14.84
C VAL A 255 -23.14 17.68 13.84
N PHE A 256 -24.16 18.54 13.94
CA PHE A 256 -25.24 18.63 12.96
C PHE A 256 -24.76 19.01 11.55
N ALA A 257 -23.83 19.95 11.44
CA ALA A 257 -23.27 20.38 10.16
C ALA A 257 -22.34 19.33 9.53
N ILE A 258 -21.67 18.50 10.33
CA ILE A 258 -20.79 17.44 9.85
C ILE A 258 -21.55 16.15 9.51
N TYR A 259 -22.61 15.82 10.26
CA TYR A 259 -23.32 14.54 10.10
C TYR A 259 -24.64 14.63 9.31
N GLY A 260 -25.19 15.83 9.08
CA GLY A 260 -26.49 16.00 8.42
C GLY A 260 -27.65 15.42 9.25
N GLU A 261 -28.85 15.97 9.10
CA GLU A 261 -30.04 15.51 9.82
C GLU A 261 -30.41 14.05 9.44
N LYS A 262 -29.86 13.07 10.15
CA LYS A 262 -30.47 11.75 10.35
C LYS A 262 -30.18 11.22 11.75
N LEU A 263 -30.95 11.73 12.70
CA LEU A 263 -31.45 10.97 13.85
C LEU A 263 -32.96 11.16 13.90
#